data_AF-A0A534A3T8-F1
#
_entry.id   AF-A0A534A3T8-F1
#
_cell.length_a   1.000
_cell.length_b   1.000
_cell.length_c   1.000
_cell.angle_alpha   90.00
_cell.angle_beta   90.00
_cell.angle_gamma   90.00
#
_symmetry.space_group_name_H-M   'P 1'
#
loop_
_entity.id
_entity.type
_entity.pdbx_description
1 polymer ?
#
loop_
_entity_poly.entity_id
_entity_poly.type
_entity_poly.pdbx_seq_one_letter_code
_entity_poly.pdbx_strand_id
1 'polypeptide(L)' 'MAPRVPFSRPPVLLVAHAFGTWLSQALANLVKARGYRVHFVVTGRELLDLAPTVQPDAIVLDA' A
#
# COMPACT_ATOMS: atom_id res chain seq x y z
N MET A 1 -14.34 -10.65 23.86
CA MET A 1 -14.48 -9.59 22.84
C MET A 1 -13.77 -10.07 21.58
N ALA A 2 -14.49 -10.42 20.53
CA ALA A 2 -13.87 -10.91 19.29
C ALA A 2 -13.07 -9.77 18.65
N PRO A 3 -11.84 -10.01 18.16
CA PRO A 3 -11.09 -8.98 17.45
C PRO A 3 -11.92 -8.53 16.25
N ARG A 4 -12.23 -7.23 16.18
CA ARG A 4 -12.81 -6.61 14.99
C ARG A 4 -11.74 -6.71 13.92
N VAL A 5 -11.80 -7.73 13.06
CA VAL A 5 -10.98 -7.77 11.85
C VAL A 5 -11.45 -6.60 11.00
N PRO A 6 -10.68 -5.51 10.88
CA PRO A 6 -11.16 -4.27 10.27
C PRO A 6 -11.34 -4.41 8.75
N PHE A 7 -10.82 -5.47 8.17
CA PHE A 7 -10.86 -5.73 6.74
C PHE A 7 -11.40 -7.13 6.46
N SER A 8 -12.38 -7.24 5.55
CA SER A 8 -12.94 -8.51 5.07
C SER A 8 -12.04 -9.21 4.04
N ARG A 9 -10.97 -8.55 3.58
CA ARG A 9 -9.97 -9.00 2.61
C ARG A 9 -8.58 -8.51 3.03
N PRO A 10 -7.48 -9.10 2.53
CA PRO A 10 -6.15 -8.54 2.75
C PRO A 10 -6.11 -7.08 2.30
N PRO A 11 -5.83 -6.12 3.20
CA PRO A 11 -5.89 -4.70 2.87
C PRO A 11 -4.82 -4.34 1.85
N VAL A 12 -5.18 -3.49 0.89
CA VAL A 12 -4.32 -3.04 -0.20
C VAL A 12 -3.75 -1.66 0.15
N LEU A 13 -2.43 -1.58 0.20
CA LEU A 13 -1.67 -0.35 0.40
C LEU A 13 -1.07 0.09 -0.94
N LEU A 14 -1.39 1.31 -1.36
CA LEU A 14 -0.77 1.94 -2.53
C LEU A 14 0.23 3.00 -2.06
N VAL A 15 1.50 2.86 -2.46
CA VAL A 15 2.59 3.75 -2.02
C VAL A 15 3.13 4.51 -3.23
N ALA A 16 2.96 5.84 -3.22
CA ALA A 16 3.57 6.76 -4.17
C ALA A 16 4.89 7.28 -3.61
N HIS A 17 5.97 6.62 -3.97
CA HIS A 17 7.32 6.98 -3.56
C HIS A 17 8.33 6.40 -4.56
N ALA A 18 9.54 6.96 -4.61
CA ALA A 18 10.61 6.44 -5.46
C ALA A 18 10.87 4.95 -5.14
N PHE A 19 10.62 4.10 -6.14
CA PHE A 19 10.84 2.66 -6.02
C PHE A 19 12.33 2.36 -5.83
N GLY A 20 12.68 1.52 -4.85
CA GLY A 20 14.06 1.10 -4.59
C GLY A 20 14.80 1.87 -3.49
N THR A 21 14.14 2.80 -2.79
CA THR A 21 14.69 3.37 -1.54
C THR A 21 14.61 2.36 -0.40
N TRP A 22 15.54 2.45 0.57
CA TRP A 22 15.54 1.60 1.77
C TRP A 22 14.20 1.71 2.54
N LEU A 23 13.59 2.90 2.52
CA LEU A 23 12.32 3.20 3.18
C LEU A 23 11.17 2.43 2.54
N SER A 24 11.09 2.41 1.20
CA SER A 24 10.09 1.61 0.47
C SER A 24 10.15 0.14 0.85
N GLN A 25 11.35 -0.43 0.94
CA GLN A 25 11.55 -1.83 1.29
C GLN A 25 11.22 -2.12 2.76
N ALA A 26 11.66 -1.26 3.69
CA ALA A 26 11.34 -1.39 5.10
C ALA A 26 9.83 -1.33 5.32
N LEU A 27 9.15 -0.37 4.69
CA LEU A 27 7.70 -0.24 4.72
C LEU A 27 7.01 -1.51 4.17
N ALA A 28 7.44 -1.99 3.00
CA ALA A 28 6.90 -3.20 2.37
C ALA A 28 6.96 -4.40 3.33
N ASN A 29 8.10 -4.61 3.97
CA ASN A 29 8.31 -5.74 4.88
C ASN A 29 7.42 -5.64 6.12
N LEU A 30 7.32 -4.44 6.71
CA LEU A 30 6.49 -4.20 7.91
C LEU A 30 5.01 -4.45 7.65
N VAL A 31 4.49 -4.03 6.49
CA VAL A 31 3.06 -4.15 6.19
C VAL A 31 2.70 -5.52 5.62
N LYS A 32 3.61 -6.16 4.86
CA LYS A 32 3.43 -7.56 4.42
C LYS A 32 3.33 -8.51 5.61
N ALA A 33 4.15 -8.30 6.65
CA ALA A 33 4.08 -9.06 7.90
C ALA A 33 2.71 -8.92 8.61
N ARG A 34 1.97 -7.84 8.32
CA ARG A 34 0.60 -7.60 8.82
C ARG A 34 -0.51 -8.04 7.86
N GLY A 35 -0.16 -8.72 6.76
CA GLY A 35 -1.12 -9.22 5.78
C GLY A 35 -1.57 -8.20 4.73
N TYR A 36 -0.89 -7.07 4.59
CA TYR A 36 -1.19 -6.09 3.55
C TYR A 36 -0.61 -6.53 2.20
N ARG A 37 -1.35 -6.23 1.13
CA ARG A 37 -0.86 -6.25 -0.25
C ARG A 37 -0.33 -4.87 -0.59
N VAL A 38 0.88 -4.78 -1.15
CA VAL A 38 1.53 -3.48 -1.41
C VAL A 38 1.76 -3.30 -2.90
N HIS A 39 1.32 -2.16 -3.42
CA HIS A 39 1.60 -1.69 -4.77
C HIS A 39 2.45 -0.42 -4.69
N PHE A 40 3.55 -0.40 -5.42
CA PHE A 40 4.42 0.76 -5.53
C PHE A 40 4.17 1.46 -6.86
N VAL A 41 4.08 2.78 -6.82
CA VAL A 41 4.00 3.66 -7.99
C VAL A 41 5.03 4.76 -7.84
N VAL A 42 5.67 5.13 -8.95
CA VAL A 42 6.77 6.11 -8.95
C VAL A 42 6.25 7.50 -9.25
N THR A 43 5.16 7.60 -10.01
CA THR A 43 4.56 8.87 -10.41
C THR A 43 3.12 9.00 -9.93
N GLY A 44 2.66 10.25 -9.75
CA GLY A 44 1.26 10.53 -9.42
C GLY A 44 0.29 10.08 -10.52
N ARG A 45 0.72 10.03 -11.78
CA ARG A 45 -0.12 9.52 -12.88
C ARG A 45 -0.36 8.02 -12.75
N GLU A 46 0.70 7.25 -12.51
CA GLU A 46 0.57 5.80 -12.26
C GLU A 46 -0.33 5.52 -11.04
N LEU A 47 -0.28 6.36 -10.00
CA LEU A 47 -1.20 6.25 -8.87
C LEU A 47 -2.66 6.40 -9.30
N LEU A 48 -2.96 7.44 -10.08
CA LEU A 48 -4.32 7.72 -10.54
C LEU A 48 -4.85 6.63 -11.48
N ASP A 49 -3.98 6.06 -12.33
CA ASP A 49 -4.34 4.99 -13.24
C ASP A 49 -4.54 3.65 -12.50
N LEU A 50 -3.74 3.38 -11.47
CA LEU A 50 -3.77 2.11 -10.75
C LEU A 50 -4.84 2.06 -9.64
N ALA A 51 -5.14 3.18 -8.98
CA ALA A 51 -6.06 3.23 -7.84
C ALA A 51 -7.46 2.65 -8.12
N PRO A 52 -8.13 2.91 -9.27
CA PRO A 52 -9.42 2.32 -9.58
C PRO A 52 -9.36 0.79 -9.75
N THR A 53 -8.23 0.28 -10.25
CA THR A 53 -8.02 -1.15 -10.51
C THR A 53 -7.77 -1.91 -9.22
N VAL A 54 -6.88 -1.40 -8.36
CA VAL A 54 -6.45 -2.10 -7.14
C VAL A 54 -7.33 -1.79 -5.92
N GLN A 55 -8.16 -0.75 -6.00
CA GLN A 55 -9.07 -0.31 -4.93
C GLN A 55 -8.37 -0.27 -3.57
N PRO A 56 -7.36 0.60 -3.39
CA PRO A 56 -6.53 0.62 -2.19
C PRO A 56 -7.37 1.01 -0.97
N ASP A 57 -7.11 0.33 0.15
CA ASP A 57 -7.71 0.64 1.44
C ASP A 57 -6.94 1.78 2.15
N ALA A 58 -5.68 2.00 1.78
CA ALA A 58 -4.86 3.13 2.22
C ALA A 58 -3.87 3.56 1.13
N ILE A 59 -3.60 4.87 1.08
CA ILE A 59 -2.62 5.48 0.17
C ILE A 59 -1.56 6.19 1.00
N VAL A 60 -0.28 5.93 0.70
CA VAL A 60 0.88 6.64 1.28
C VAL A 60 1.49 7.49 0.17
N LEU A 61 1.59 8.79 0.43
CA LEU A 61 2.20 9.76 -0.47
C LEU A 61 3.47 10.28 0.19
N ASP A 62 4.59 10.21 -0.53
CA ASP A 62 5.81 10.94 -0.18
C ASP A 62 5.77 12.34 -0.82
N ALA A 63 6.12 13.37 -0.05
CA ALA A 63 5.94 14.79 -0.39
C ALA A 63 7.24 15.46 -0.84
#